data_AF-A0A238GZ91-F1
#
_entry.id   AF-A0A238GZ91-F1
#
_cell.length_a   1.000
_cell.length_b   1.000
_cell.length_c   1.000
_cell.angle_alpha   90.00
_cell.angle_beta   90.00
_cell.angle_gamma   90.00
#
_symmetry.space_group_name_H-M   'P 1'
#
loop_
_entity.id
_entity.type
_entity.pdbx_description
1 polymer ?
#
loop_
_entity_poly.entity_id
_entity_poly.type
_entity_poly.pdbx_seq_one_letter_code
_entity_poly.pdbx_strand_id
1 'polypeptide(L)'
;MCFFVVILRYSRRHGFLTALRHPPHRAGGRRNILMTKPPKIPESVLVVIHTRALDVLIIKRADQPDFWQSVTGSKDALDEPLALTAAREVAEETGIVVGSAGVPADALVDWRHQIEYTIYPHYLHRYAPGVTRNTEHWFGLEVPARIGVTLSPREHTDYLWLPYREAAARCYSPSNAEAILQLPQRIGARAA
;
A
#
# COMPACT_ATOMS: atom_id res chain seq x y z
N MET A 1 -22.56 -19.36 -55.96
CA MET A 1 -23.54 -19.67 -57.03
C MET A 1 -24.91 -19.33 -56.48
N CYS A 2 -25.48 -18.19 -56.87
CA CYS A 2 -26.46 -18.05 -57.98
C CYS A 2 -27.89 -18.22 -57.44
N PHE A 3 -28.92 -17.41 -57.71
CA PHE A 3 -29.22 -16.17 -58.46
C PHE A 3 -30.64 -15.75 -57.91
N PHE A 4 -30.95 -14.48 -57.60
CA PHE A 4 -31.84 -13.54 -58.36
C PHE A 4 -33.35 -13.93 -58.37
N VAL A 5 -34.40 -13.08 -58.39
CA VAL A 5 -34.74 -11.69 -58.80
C VAL A 5 -36.07 -11.35 -58.05
N VAL A 6 -36.53 -10.12 -57.73
CA VAL A 6 -37.31 -9.13 -58.56
C VAL A 6 -37.67 -7.98 -57.59
N ILE A 7 -37.06 -6.79 -57.68
CA ILE A 7 -37.44 -5.58 -58.45
C ILE A 7 -38.90 -5.10 -58.26
N LEU A 8 -39.06 -3.95 -57.60
CA LEU A 8 -40.01 -2.94 -58.06
C LEU A 8 -39.44 -1.53 -57.83
N ARG A 9 -39.34 -0.81 -58.95
CA ARG A 9 -38.91 0.58 -59.10
C ARG A 9 -40.08 1.54 -58.82
N TYR A 10 -39.77 2.70 -58.26
CA TYR A 10 -40.41 4.00 -58.60
C TYR A 10 -39.50 5.12 -58.05
N SER A 11 -38.63 5.76 -58.84
CA SER A 11 -38.80 6.89 -59.78
C SER A 11 -39.03 8.29 -59.16
N ARG A 12 -37.93 9.08 -59.18
CA ARG A 12 -37.72 10.53 -59.40
C ARG A 12 -38.59 11.60 -58.68
N ARG A 13 -37.90 12.56 -58.04
CA ARG A 13 -37.67 13.97 -58.48
C ARG A 13 -36.81 14.70 -57.42
N HIS A 14 -35.58 15.12 -57.75
CA HIS A 14 -35.13 16.51 -57.98
C HIS A 14 -35.47 17.53 -56.88
N GLY A 15 -34.43 18.07 -56.23
CA GLY A 15 -34.50 19.19 -55.31
C GLY A 15 -33.14 19.62 -54.76
N PHE A 16 -32.47 20.51 -55.51
CA PHE A 16 -31.56 21.60 -55.14
C PHE A 16 -30.56 21.53 -53.95
N LEU A 17 -29.34 21.99 -54.26
CA LEU A 17 -28.25 22.37 -53.35
C LEU A 17 -28.69 23.37 -52.27
N THR A 18 -28.21 23.19 -51.04
CA THR A 18 -27.61 24.30 -50.27
C THR A 18 -26.60 23.76 -49.26
N ALA A 19 -25.37 24.26 -49.35
CA ALA A 19 -24.29 23.98 -48.41
C ALA A 19 -24.54 24.69 -47.07
N LEU A 20 -24.60 23.94 -45.98
CA LEU A 20 -24.50 24.47 -44.62
C LEU A 20 -23.19 23.98 -44.00
N ARG A 21 -22.23 24.89 -43.94
CA ARG A 21 -20.94 24.76 -43.24
C ARG A 21 -21.20 24.33 -41.79
N HIS A 22 -20.71 23.15 -41.40
CA HIS A 22 -20.58 22.79 -40.00
C HIS A 22 -19.41 23.57 -39.37
N PRO A 23 -19.56 24.13 -38.16
CA PRO A 23 -18.45 24.70 -37.41
C PRO A 23 -17.52 23.57 -36.92
N PRO A 24 -16.21 23.83 -36.74
CA PRO A 24 -15.26 22.80 -36.37
C PRO A 24 -15.57 22.26 -34.96
N HIS A 25 -15.60 20.93 -34.83
CA HIS A 25 -15.53 20.24 -33.55
C HIS A 25 -14.32 20.77 -32.77
N ARG A 26 -14.57 21.56 -31.72
CA ARG A 26 -13.59 21.77 -30.66
C ARG A 26 -13.38 20.41 -30.00
N ALA A 27 -12.25 19.79 -30.31
CA ALA A 27 -11.69 18.71 -29.51
C ALA A 27 -11.41 19.28 -28.11
N GLY A 28 -12.42 19.20 -27.24
CA GLY A 28 -12.26 19.40 -25.81
C GLY A 28 -11.38 18.26 -25.30
N GLY A 29 -10.07 18.50 -25.26
CA GLY A 29 -9.14 17.61 -24.60
C GLY A 29 -9.62 17.41 -23.18
N ARG A 30 -10.10 16.20 -22.88
CA ARG A 30 -10.27 15.75 -21.50
C ARG A 30 -8.87 15.79 -20.90
N ARG A 31 -8.57 16.86 -20.14
CA ARG A 31 -7.42 16.86 -19.25
C ARG A 31 -7.61 15.65 -18.35
N ASN A 32 -6.78 14.63 -18.53
CA ASN A 32 -6.55 13.65 -17.48
C ASN A 32 -6.03 14.45 -16.29
N ILE A 33 -6.93 14.82 -15.39
CA ILE A 33 -6.53 15.24 -14.06
C ILE A 33 -5.98 13.96 -13.45
N LEU A 34 -4.66 13.77 -13.55
CA LEU A 34 -3.93 12.84 -12.71
C LEU A 34 -4.32 13.20 -11.28
N MET A 35 -5.25 12.45 -10.68
CA MET A 35 -5.60 12.63 -9.28
C MET A 35 -4.38 12.18 -8.48
N THR A 36 -3.50 13.13 -8.18
CA THR A 36 -2.40 12.91 -7.26
C THR A 36 -2.99 12.53 -5.91
N LYS A 37 -2.58 11.38 -5.35
CA LYS A 37 -2.94 11.01 -3.97
C LYS A 37 -2.68 12.21 -3.05
N PRO A 38 -3.53 12.44 -2.03
CA PRO A 38 -3.26 13.48 -1.05
C PRO A 38 -1.88 13.26 -0.42
N PRO A 39 -1.18 14.32 -0.01
CA PRO A 39 0.11 14.18 0.66
C PRO A 39 -0.02 13.31 1.91
N LYS A 40 0.98 12.45 2.16
CA LYS A 40 1.07 11.63 3.36
C LYS A 40 1.15 12.50 4.62
N ILE A 41 0.48 12.05 5.68
CA ILE A 41 0.64 12.60 7.03
C ILE A 41 2.00 12.07 7.59
N PRO A 42 2.87 12.93 8.17
CA PRO A 42 4.17 12.54 8.72
C PRO A 42 4.07 11.85 10.09
N GLU A 43 3.08 10.98 10.23
CA GLU A 43 2.85 10.15 11.40
C GLU A 43 2.47 8.76 10.90
N SER A 44 3.30 7.77 11.21
CA SER A 44 3.26 6.43 10.64
C SER A 44 3.32 5.35 11.71
N VAL A 45 3.02 4.13 11.29
CA VAL A 45 3.22 2.91 12.07
C VAL A 45 4.30 2.05 11.42
N LEU A 46 5.00 1.28 12.26
CA LEU A 46 5.84 0.15 11.88
C LEU A 46 5.30 -1.07 12.61
N VAL A 47 4.88 -2.11 11.88
CA VAL A 47 4.32 -3.34 12.46
C VAL A 47 5.28 -4.50 12.24
N VAL A 48 5.95 -4.94 13.31
CA VAL A 48 6.77 -6.14 13.31
C VAL A 48 5.85 -7.35 13.43
N ILE A 49 5.57 -8.01 12.30
CA ILE A 49 4.76 -9.24 12.27
C ILE A 49 5.69 -10.43 12.54
N HIS A 50 5.37 -11.23 13.55
CA HIS A 50 6.25 -12.30 14.01
C HIS A 50 5.51 -13.53 14.53
N THR A 51 6.17 -14.67 14.55
CA THR A 51 5.72 -15.85 15.28
C THR A 51 6.24 -15.83 16.71
N ARG A 52 5.69 -16.71 17.58
CA ARG A 52 6.24 -16.94 18.92
C ARG A 52 7.69 -17.45 18.90
N ALA A 53 8.10 -18.11 17.82
CA ALA A 53 9.46 -18.62 17.61
C ALA A 53 10.46 -17.56 17.12
N LEU A 54 10.06 -16.27 17.07
CA LEU A 54 10.87 -15.16 16.58
C LEU A 54 11.20 -15.22 15.08
N ASP A 55 10.37 -15.91 14.29
CA ASP A 55 10.38 -15.68 12.84
C ASP A 55 9.62 -14.40 12.53
N VAL A 56 10.21 -13.53 11.72
CA VAL A 56 9.66 -12.22 11.35
C VAL A 56 9.36 -12.19 9.87
N LEU A 57 8.19 -11.66 9.53
CA LEU A 57 7.82 -11.35 8.15
C LEU A 57 8.46 -10.03 7.74
N ILE A 58 9.20 -10.06 6.64
CA ILE A 58 9.69 -8.89 5.92
C ILE A 58 9.19 -8.92 4.48
N ILE A 59 8.93 -7.75 3.92
CA ILE A 59 8.40 -7.54 2.58
C ILE A 59 9.33 -6.63 1.80
N LYS A 60 9.42 -6.88 0.49
CA LYS A 60 10.33 -6.20 -0.43
C LYS A 60 9.58 -5.13 -1.20
N ARG A 61 9.99 -3.86 -1.08
CA ARG A 61 9.37 -2.75 -1.80
C ARG A 61 9.43 -2.93 -3.32
N ALA A 62 8.37 -2.55 -4.03
CA ALA A 62 8.31 -2.58 -5.49
C ALA A 62 9.08 -1.42 -6.14
N ASP A 63 9.21 -0.29 -5.45
CA ASP A 63 9.89 0.92 -5.95
C ASP A 63 11.39 0.96 -5.65
N GLN A 64 11.90 0.06 -4.80
CA GLN A 64 13.30 -0.02 -4.41
C GLN A 64 13.76 -1.49 -4.33
N PRO A 65 14.51 -1.99 -5.34
CA PRO A 65 14.84 -3.42 -5.52
C PRO A 65 15.61 -4.13 -4.40
N ASP A 66 16.14 -3.42 -3.41
CA ASP A 66 16.88 -4.02 -2.27
C ASP A 66 16.29 -3.62 -0.91
N PHE A 67 15.15 -2.92 -0.91
CA PHE A 67 14.56 -2.40 0.30
C PHE A 67 13.60 -3.41 0.90
N TRP A 68 14.10 -4.19 1.85
CA TRP A 68 13.30 -5.03 2.71
C TRP A 68 12.92 -4.29 3.99
N GLN A 69 11.70 -4.53 4.46
CA GLN A 69 11.14 -3.91 5.65
C GLN A 69 10.04 -4.77 6.27
N SER A 70 9.64 -4.46 7.50
CA SER A 70 8.32 -4.81 8.03
C SER A 70 7.24 -3.91 7.42
N VAL A 71 5.97 -4.19 7.74
CA VAL A 71 4.83 -3.37 7.28
C VAL A 71 4.97 -1.95 7.84
N THR A 72 4.79 -0.94 6.98
CA THR A 72 4.81 0.48 7.39
C THR A 72 3.75 1.27 6.65
N GLY A 73 3.12 2.22 7.32
CA GLY A 73 2.23 3.13 6.62
C GLY A 73 1.83 4.35 7.42
N SER A 74 1.34 5.37 6.71
CA SER A 74 0.97 6.65 7.31
C SER A 74 -0.48 6.61 7.75
N LYS A 75 -0.82 7.45 8.73
CA LYS A 75 -2.23 7.76 8.99
C LYS A 75 -2.90 8.31 7.74
N ASP A 76 -4.14 7.89 7.50
CA ASP A 76 -4.98 8.44 6.42
C ASP A 76 -5.71 9.72 6.86
N ALA A 77 -5.96 9.86 8.17
CA ALA A 77 -6.57 11.03 8.79
C ALA A 77 -5.84 11.41 10.09
N LEU A 78 -5.83 12.70 10.43
CA LEU A 78 -5.11 13.21 11.60
C LEU A 78 -5.62 12.63 12.93
N ASP A 79 -6.90 12.27 12.98
CA ASP A 79 -7.58 11.66 14.13
C ASP A 79 -7.69 10.14 14.03
N GLU A 80 -7.12 9.51 13.00
CA GLU A 80 -7.09 8.03 12.89
C GLU A 80 -6.32 7.41 14.07
N PRO A 81 -6.93 6.49 14.83
CA PRO A 81 -6.20 5.77 15.88
C PRO A 81 -5.07 4.93 15.29
N LEU A 82 -3.88 4.99 15.87
CA LEU A 82 -2.69 4.28 15.37
C LEU A 82 -2.91 2.76 15.23
N ALA A 83 -3.68 2.15 16.13
CA ALA A 83 -4.03 0.73 16.03
C ALA A 83 -4.88 0.42 14.79
N LEU A 84 -5.75 1.34 14.37
CA LEU A 84 -6.53 1.22 13.15
C LEU A 84 -5.63 1.35 11.91
N THR A 85 -4.72 2.34 11.91
CA THR A 85 -3.68 2.49 10.89
C THR A 85 -2.86 1.20 10.76
N ALA A 86 -2.35 0.65 11.87
CA ALA A 86 -1.57 -0.59 11.87
C ALA A 86 -2.35 -1.79 11.33
N ALA A 87 -3.59 -1.99 11.78
CA ALA A 87 -4.42 -3.09 11.27
C ALA A 87 -4.74 -2.95 9.77
N ARG A 88 -5.04 -1.72 9.31
CA ARG A 88 -5.29 -1.40 7.90
C ARG A 88 -4.07 -1.69 7.04
N GLU A 89 -2.90 -1.17 7.41
CA GLU A 89 -1.66 -1.36 6.64
C GLU A 89 -1.24 -2.83 6.58
N VAL A 90 -1.40 -3.58 7.68
CA VAL A 90 -1.17 -5.03 7.68
C VAL A 90 -2.08 -5.73 6.67
N ALA A 91 -3.38 -5.39 6.66
CA ALA A 91 -4.33 -5.99 5.73
C ALA A 91 -4.04 -5.61 4.27
N GLU A 92 -3.74 -4.33 4.00
CA GLU A 92 -3.48 -3.82 2.66
C GLU A 92 -2.17 -4.36 2.07
N GLU A 93 -1.09 -4.42 2.87
CA GLU A 93 0.23 -4.81 2.37
C GLU A 93 0.45 -6.32 2.34
N THR A 94 -0.23 -7.09 3.21
CA THR A 94 0.04 -8.53 3.39
C THR A 94 -1.18 -9.45 3.29
N GLY A 95 -2.40 -8.90 3.27
CA GLY A 95 -3.64 -9.68 3.31
C GLY A 95 -3.96 -10.29 4.69
N ILE A 96 -3.13 -10.08 5.71
CA ILE A 96 -3.36 -10.57 7.07
C ILE A 96 -4.42 -9.68 7.73
N VAL A 97 -5.51 -10.27 8.22
CA VAL A 97 -6.61 -9.53 8.85
C VAL A 97 -6.55 -9.68 10.36
N VAL A 98 -6.19 -8.59 11.05
CA VAL A 98 -6.26 -8.48 12.52
C VAL A 98 -7.72 -8.48 12.97
N GLY A 99 -8.04 -9.23 14.02
CA GLY A 99 -9.41 -9.47 14.48
C GLY A 99 -10.11 -10.65 13.80
N SER A 100 -9.41 -11.39 12.94
CA SER A 100 -9.92 -12.64 12.37
C SER A 100 -9.79 -13.81 13.36
N ALA A 101 -10.41 -14.95 13.05
CA ALA A 101 -10.31 -16.15 13.89
C ALA A 101 -8.87 -16.67 14.04
N GLY A 102 -8.00 -16.43 13.05
CA GLY A 102 -6.59 -16.87 13.07
C GLY A 102 -5.61 -15.83 13.64
N VAL A 103 -6.02 -14.56 13.70
CA VAL A 103 -5.21 -13.44 14.21
C VAL A 103 -6.13 -12.54 15.03
N PRO A 104 -6.32 -12.81 16.33
CA PRO A 104 -7.25 -12.05 17.17
C PRO A 104 -6.77 -10.60 17.35
N ALA A 105 -7.68 -9.70 17.72
CA ALA A 105 -7.37 -8.26 17.79
C ALA A 105 -6.28 -7.93 18.83
N ASP A 106 -6.20 -8.70 19.92
CA ASP A 106 -5.19 -8.59 20.97
C ASP A 106 -3.80 -9.14 20.58
N ALA A 107 -3.68 -9.75 19.39
CA ALA A 107 -2.40 -10.11 18.81
C ALA A 107 -1.62 -8.88 18.33
N LEU A 108 -2.31 -7.79 17.97
CA LEU A 108 -1.71 -6.51 17.61
C LEU A 108 -1.48 -5.69 18.88
N VAL A 109 -0.22 -5.47 19.22
CA VAL A 109 0.19 -4.82 20.46
C VAL A 109 0.94 -3.54 20.17
N ASP A 110 0.41 -2.43 20.70
CA ASP A 110 1.13 -1.16 20.78
C ASP A 110 2.32 -1.31 21.74
N TRP A 111 3.51 -1.12 21.20
CA TRP A 111 4.76 -1.20 21.96
C TRP A 111 5.06 0.05 22.78
N ARG A 112 4.20 1.07 22.67
CA ARG A 112 4.33 2.40 23.29
C ARG A 112 5.70 2.99 23.08
N HIS A 113 6.23 2.75 21.89
CA HIS A 113 7.54 3.22 21.45
C HIS A 113 7.35 3.97 20.15
N GLN A 114 8.00 5.14 20.08
CA GLN A 114 8.00 5.95 18.87
C GLN A 114 9.37 6.57 18.67
N ILE A 115 9.68 6.84 17.42
CA ILE A 115 10.87 7.57 17.01
C ILE A 115 10.50 8.68 16.03
N GLU A 116 11.44 9.60 15.80
CA GLU A 116 11.30 10.61 14.75
C GLU A 116 12.53 10.59 13.84
N TYR A 117 12.32 10.32 12.56
CA TYR A 117 13.40 10.21 11.58
C TYR A 117 13.26 11.24 10.44
N THR A 118 14.38 11.53 9.78
CA THR A 118 14.39 12.34 8.56
C THR A 118 13.91 11.52 7.37
N ILE A 119 12.88 11.98 6.68
CA ILE A 119 12.32 11.31 5.51
C ILE A 119 13.39 11.23 4.41
N TYR A 120 13.59 10.05 3.83
CA TYR A 120 14.54 9.89 2.74
C TYR A 120 14.21 10.81 1.55
N PRO A 121 15.22 11.41 0.88
CA PRO A 121 14.99 12.40 -0.17
C PRO A 121 14.05 11.93 -1.28
N HIS A 122 14.15 10.66 -1.70
CA HIS A 122 13.30 10.09 -2.74
C HIS A 122 11.84 9.93 -2.33
N TYR A 123 11.50 10.04 -1.04
CA TYR A 123 10.13 9.98 -0.54
C TYR A 123 9.53 11.34 -0.16
N LEU A 124 10.31 12.42 -0.14
CA LEU A 124 9.82 13.77 0.24
C LEU A 124 8.66 14.24 -0.65
N HIS A 125 8.66 13.85 -1.93
CA HIS A 125 7.59 14.20 -2.87
C HIS A 125 6.20 13.65 -2.50
N ARG A 126 6.14 12.68 -1.58
CA ARG A 126 4.88 12.11 -1.08
C ARG A 126 4.26 12.93 0.05
N TYR A 127 4.98 13.89 0.62
CA TYR A 127 4.55 14.70 1.76
C TYR A 127 4.29 16.15 1.35
N ALA A 128 3.63 16.91 2.23
CA ALA A 128 3.38 18.33 2.00
C ALA A 128 4.70 19.14 1.95
N PRO A 129 4.76 20.27 1.22
CA PRO A 129 5.95 21.11 1.17
C PRO A 129 6.47 21.51 2.55
N GLY A 130 7.78 21.35 2.78
CA GLY A 130 8.44 21.67 4.05
C GLY A 130 8.45 20.52 5.06
N VAL A 131 7.70 19.44 4.84
CA VAL A 131 7.76 18.24 5.68
C VAL A 131 9.04 17.47 5.41
N THR A 132 9.88 17.30 6.44
CA THR A 132 11.18 16.62 6.35
C THR A 132 11.35 15.51 7.37
N ARG A 133 10.47 15.42 8.36
CA ARG A 133 10.52 14.42 9.44
C ARG A 133 9.22 13.66 9.52
N ASN A 134 9.29 12.41 9.98
CA ASN A 134 8.15 11.55 10.24
C ASN A 134 8.27 10.94 11.63
N THR A 135 7.18 10.96 12.39
CA THR A 135 7.06 10.22 13.65
C THR A 135 6.56 8.81 13.35
N GLU A 136 7.27 7.79 13.81
CA GLU A 136 6.91 6.39 13.57
C GLU A 136 6.63 5.69 14.90
N HIS A 137 5.46 5.07 15.01
CA HIS A 137 4.99 4.32 16.18
C HIS A 137 5.12 2.83 15.94
N TRP A 138 5.70 2.11 16.89
CA TRP A 138 5.99 0.69 16.72
C TRP A 138 4.90 -0.20 17.30
N PHE A 139 4.59 -1.25 16.57
CA PHE A 139 3.65 -2.30 16.95
C PHE A 139 4.29 -3.67 16.73
N GLY A 140 3.88 -4.64 17.54
CA GLY A 140 4.11 -6.06 17.28
C GLY A 140 2.81 -6.75 16.90
N LEU A 141 2.87 -7.69 15.95
CA LEU A 141 1.76 -8.57 15.63
C LEU A 141 2.19 -10.02 15.75
N GLU A 142 1.76 -10.69 16.82
CA GLU A 142 2.08 -12.11 17.04
C GLU A 142 1.09 -13.02 16.28
N VAL A 143 1.56 -13.70 15.24
CA VAL A 143 0.77 -14.68 14.49
C VAL A 143 1.06 -16.11 14.98
N PRO A 144 0.11 -17.05 14.88
CA PRO A 144 0.25 -18.40 15.46
C PRO A 144 1.38 -19.22 14.83
N ALA A 145 1.68 -18.98 13.56
CA ALA A 145 2.75 -19.59 12.80
C ALA A 145 3.09 -18.69 11.60
N ARG A 146 4.01 -19.13 10.73
CA ARG A 146 4.18 -18.50 9.42
C ARG A 146 2.90 -18.72 8.61
N ILE A 147 2.10 -17.66 8.46
CA ILE A 147 0.83 -17.71 7.73
C ILE A 147 1.00 -17.21 6.29
N GLY A 148 0.02 -17.52 5.44
CA GLY A 148 0.02 -17.10 4.04
C GLY A 148 -0.04 -15.58 3.89
N VAL A 149 0.75 -15.05 2.95
CA VAL A 149 0.88 -13.61 2.65
C VAL A 149 0.43 -13.36 1.22
N THR A 150 -0.45 -12.39 1.04
CA THR A 150 -0.86 -11.85 -0.26
C THR A 150 -0.43 -10.40 -0.34
N LEU A 151 0.64 -10.14 -1.08
CA LEU A 151 1.20 -8.80 -1.19
C LEU A 151 0.34 -7.89 -2.06
N SER A 152 0.29 -6.60 -1.71
CA SER A 152 -0.14 -5.57 -2.65
C SER A 152 0.90 -5.47 -3.78
N PRO A 153 0.58 -5.89 -5.02
CA PRO A 153 1.57 -5.99 -6.10
C PRO A 153 2.05 -4.62 -6.61
N ARG A 154 1.37 -3.54 -6.20
CA ARG A 154 1.80 -2.16 -6.50
C ARG A 154 2.87 -1.65 -5.54
N GLU A 155 2.93 -2.22 -4.35
CA GLU A 155 3.76 -1.72 -3.25
C GLU A 155 4.91 -2.66 -2.93
N HIS A 156 4.70 -3.97 -3.10
CA HIS A 156 5.66 -5.00 -2.73
C HIS A 156 5.78 -6.09 -3.81
N THR A 157 6.96 -6.68 -3.91
CA THR A 157 7.32 -7.66 -4.96
C THR A 157 7.64 -9.04 -4.42
N ASP A 158 8.02 -9.15 -3.15
CA ASP A 158 8.43 -10.42 -2.53
C ASP A 158 8.29 -10.34 -1.00
N TYR A 159 8.27 -11.49 -0.33
CA TYR A 159 8.23 -11.60 1.13
C TYR A 159 9.05 -12.77 1.65
N LEU A 160 9.56 -12.65 2.87
CA LEU A 160 10.31 -13.70 3.55
C LEU A 160 9.89 -13.80 5.02
N TRP A 161 9.84 -15.04 5.51
CA TRP A 161 9.85 -15.34 6.94
C TRP A 161 11.26 -15.75 7.34
N LEU A 162 11.91 -14.96 8.20
CA LEU A 162 13.29 -15.20 8.63
C LEU A 162 13.41 -15.16 10.15
N PRO A 163 14.38 -15.86 10.75
CA PRO A 163 14.75 -15.63 12.14
C PRO A 163 15.03 -14.14 12.38
N TYR A 164 14.57 -13.58 13.50
CA TYR A 164 14.57 -12.13 13.74
C TYR A 164 15.93 -11.45 13.49
N ARG A 165 17.06 -12.09 13.81
CA ARG A 165 18.40 -11.52 13.55
C ARG A 165 18.68 -11.39 12.05
N GLU A 166 18.30 -12.39 11.25
CA GLU A 166 18.43 -12.36 9.80
C GLU A 166 17.47 -11.35 9.17
N ALA A 167 16.23 -11.28 9.68
CA ALA A 167 15.26 -10.27 9.26
C ALA A 167 15.78 -8.85 9.52
N ALA A 168 16.31 -8.58 10.71
CA ALA A 168 16.90 -7.30 11.07
C ALA A 168 18.09 -6.94 10.17
N ALA A 169 19.00 -7.90 9.93
CA ALA A 169 20.17 -7.69 9.08
C ALA A 169 19.81 -7.41 7.61
N ARG A 170 18.63 -7.87 7.17
CA ARG A 170 18.14 -7.68 5.80
C ARG A 170 17.35 -6.37 5.63
N CYS A 171 16.84 -5.79 6.70
CA CYS A 171 16.08 -4.55 6.65
C CYS A 171 16.96 -3.38 6.22
N TYR A 172 16.45 -2.55 5.31
CA TYR A 172 17.17 -1.37 4.84
C TYR A 172 17.19 -0.25 5.90
N SER A 173 16.06 -0.04 6.58
CA SER A 173 15.97 1.00 7.61
C SER A 173 16.61 0.54 8.93
N PRO A 174 17.52 1.34 9.52
CA PRO A 174 18.07 1.05 10.84
C PRO A 174 16.99 0.98 11.94
N SER A 175 15.95 1.83 11.89
CA SER A 175 14.87 1.80 12.87
C SER A 175 14.09 0.49 12.84
N ASN A 176 13.85 -0.03 11.64
CA ASN A 176 13.15 -1.29 11.46
C ASN A 176 13.99 -2.46 11.99
N ALA A 177 15.30 -2.46 11.70
CA ALA A 177 16.22 -3.46 12.24
C ALA A 177 16.25 -3.42 13.77
N GLU A 178 16.28 -2.23 14.37
CA GLU A 178 16.23 -2.04 15.82
C GLU A 178 14.93 -2.59 16.42
N ALA A 179 13.77 -2.25 15.84
CA ALA A 179 12.47 -2.75 16.29
C ALA A 179 12.44 -4.28 16.31
N ILE A 180 12.95 -4.93 15.26
CA ILE A 180 13.05 -6.39 15.17
C ILE A 180 14.00 -6.96 16.23
N LEU A 181 15.14 -6.32 16.49
CA LEU A 181 16.12 -6.79 17.48
C LEU A 181 15.61 -6.72 18.93
N GLN A 182 14.61 -5.87 19.21
CA GLN A 182 13.96 -5.79 20.53
C GLN A 182 12.88 -6.88 20.74
N LEU A 183 12.55 -7.65 19.70
CA LEU A 183 11.46 -8.62 19.75
C LEU A 183 11.58 -9.65 20.90
N PRO A 184 12.75 -10.27 21.18
CA PRO A 184 12.87 -11.25 22.27
C PRO A 184 12.49 -10.67 23.63
N GLN A 185 12.90 -9.44 23.93
CA GLN A 185 12.61 -8.76 25.19
C GLN A 185 11.12 -8.43 25.30
N ARG A 186 10.51 -7.97 24.20
CA ARG A 186 9.09 -7.56 24.17
C ARG A 186 8.14 -8.73 24.33
N ILE A 187 8.46 -9.87 23.71
CA ILE A 187 7.69 -11.11 23.86
C ILE A 187 7.86 -11.71 25.27
N GLY A 188 9.07 -11.64 25.83
CA GLY A 188 9.35 -12.08 27.20
C GLY A 188 8.56 -11.28 28.25
N ALA A 189 8.50 -9.95 28.09
CA ALA A 189 7.75 -9.07 28.99
C ALA A 189 6.24 -9.28 28.96
N ARG A 190 5.68 -9.86 27.88
CA ARG A 190 4.25 -10.20 27.78
C ARG A 190 3.90 -11.51 28.48
N ALA A 191 4.86 -12.42 28.64
CA ALA A 191 4.64 -13.72 29.27
C ALA A 191 4.84 -13.70 30.80
N ALA A 192 5.32 -12.59 31.34
CA ALA A 192 5.49 -12.33 32.76
C ALA A 192 4.28 -11.57 33.32
#